data_AF-A0A315QPB5-F1
#
_entry.id   AF-A0A315QPB5-F1
#
_cell.length_a   1.000
_cell.length_b   1.000
_cell.length_c   1.000
_cell.angle_alpha   90.00
_cell.angle_beta   90.00
_cell.angle_gamma   90.00
#
_symmetry.space_group_name_H-M   'P 1'
#
loop_
_entity.id
_entity.type
_entity.pdbx_description
1 polymer ?
#
loop_
_entity_poly.entity_id
_entity_poly.type
_entity_poly.pdbx_seq_one_letter_code
_entity_poly.pdbx_strand_id
1 'polypeptide(L)' 'MDEDNIQRLEYDGKEIILIPTAHISKKSAEQVKEVIETEEPDSVCVELDEERYSSINDEDKWSEMNIFQVIKQKKSL' A
#
# COMPACT_ATOMS: atom_id res chain seq x y z
N MET A 1 -15.22 -6.84 13.26
CA MET A 1 -14.10 -6.48 12.38
C MET A 1 -14.19 -7.45 11.24
N ASP A 2 -14.47 -6.97 10.03
CA ASP A 2 -14.65 -7.86 8.88
C ASP A 2 -13.26 -8.32 8.41
N GLU A 3 -12.74 -9.36 9.06
CA GLU A 3 -11.55 -10.11 8.63
C GLU A 3 -11.75 -10.80 7.27
N ASP A 4 -12.99 -10.82 6.77
CA ASP A 4 -13.48 -11.58 5.60
C ASP A 4 -12.74 -11.34 4.27
N ASN A 5 -11.76 -10.44 4.21
CA ASN A 5 -11.02 -10.17 2.98
C ASN A 5 -9.50 -10.32 3.09
N ILE A 6 -8.91 -10.59 4.26
CA ILE A 6 -7.46 -10.80 4.35
C ILE A 6 -7.14 -12.26 4.03
N GLN A 7 -6.23 -12.49 3.08
CA GLN A 7 -5.74 -13.84 2.78
C GLN A 7 -4.35 -14.03 3.38
N ARG A 8 -4.13 -15.17 4.01
CA ARG A 8 -2.83 -15.56 4.56
C ARG A 8 -2.29 -16.76 3.80
N LEU A 9 -1.02 -16.69 3.41
CA LEU A 9 -0.34 -17.72 2.65
C LEU A 9 0.97 -18.06 3.33
N GLU A 10 1.30 -19.34 3.40
CA GLU A 10 2.66 -19.79 3.74
C GLU A 10 3.42 -20.09 2.47
N TYR A 11 4.61 -19.50 2.34
CA TYR A 11 5.47 -19.72 1.19
C TYR A 11 6.94 -19.65 1.59
N ASP A 12 7.72 -20.70 1.30
CA ASP A 12 9.15 -20.80 1.63
C ASP A 12 9.50 -20.42 3.08
N GLY A 13 8.64 -20.81 4.04
CA GLY A 13 8.82 -20.52 5.47
C GLY A 13 8.53 -19.06 5.87
N LYS A 14 7.88 -18.29 5.00
CA LYS A 14 7.38 -16.94 5.27
C LYS A 14 5.87 -16.94 5.29
N GLU A 15 5.29 -16.13 6.17
CA GLU A 15 3.88 -15.78 6.09
C GLU A 15 3.73 -14.56 5.17
N ILE A 16 2.80 -14.65 4.23
CA ILE A 16 2.42 -13.56 3.33
C ILE A 16 0.97 -13.19 3.65
N ILE A 17 0.76 -11.95 4.07
CA ILE A 17 -0.56 -11.39 4.38
C ILE A 17 -0.99 -10.51 3.20
N LEU A 18 -1.95 -11.01 2.43
CA LEU A 18 -2.54 -10.31 1.28
C LEU A 18 -3.76 -9.52 1.73
N ILE A 19 -3.70 -8.20 1.55
CA ILE A 19 -4.77 -7.27 1.91
C ILE A 19 -5.34 -6.69 0.61
N PRO A 20 -6.53 -7.13 0.17
CA PRO A 20 -7.16 -6.54 -1.00
C PRO A 20 -7.62 -5.13 -0.68
N THR A 21 -7.20 -4.17 -1.50
CA THR A 21 -7.63 -2.78 -1.39
C THR A 21 -8.65 -2.44 -2.47
N ALA A 22 -9.76 -1.80 -2.11
CA ALA A 22 -10.66 -1.23 -3.09
C ALA A 22 -10.16 0.16 -3.53
N HIS A 23 -10.28 0.46 -4.82
CA HIS A 23 -9.79 1.71 -5.42
C HIS A 23 -10.27 2.95 -4.64
N ILE A 24 -9.32 3.67 -4.04
CA ILE A 24 -9.52 4.98 -3.37
C ILE A 24 -10.49 4.92 -2.16
N SER A 25 -10.58 3.78 -1.47
CA SER A 25 -11.36 3.71 -0.22
C SER A 25 -10.51 4.09 0.98
N LYS A 26 -10.94 5.14 1.72
CA LYS A 26 -10.34 5.50 3.02
C LYS A 26 -10.36 4.31 4.00
N LYS A 27 -11.43 3.50 3.94
CA LYS A 27 -11.57 2.29 4.74
C LYS A 27 -10.49 1.25 4.43
N SER A 28 -10.10 1.10 3.16
CA SER A 28 -9.01 0.19 2.78
C SER A 28 -7.66 0.69 3.29
N ALA A 29 -7.40 2.00 3.25
CA ALA A 29 -6.17 2.57 3.81
C ALA A 29 -6.09 2.41 5.34
N GLU A 30 -7.20 2.62 6.04
CA GLU A 30 -7.29 2.41 7.49
C GLU A 30 -7.07 0.94 7.87
N GLN A 31 -7.65 0.00 7.11
CA GLN A 31 -7.46 -1.43 7.31
C GLN A 31 -5.99 -1.84 7.09
N VAL A 32 -5.35 -1.38 6.02
CA VAL A 32 -3.92 -1.66 5.77
C VAL A 32 -3.06 -1.14 6.93
N LYS A 33 -3.37 0.05 7.43
CA LYS A 33 -2.65 0.63 8.56
C LYS A 33 -2.80 -0.22 9.83
N GLU A 34 -4.01 -0.63 10.17
CA GLU A 34 -4.28 -1.46 11.35
C GLU A 34 -3.56 -2.82 11.27
N VAL A 35 -3.53 -3.44 10.09
CA VAL A 35 -2.81 -4.71 9.87
C VAL A 35 -1.30 -4.53 10.04
N ILE A 36 -0.71 -3.46 9.47
CA ILE A 36 0.73 -3.19 9.63
C ILE A 36 1.07 -2.93 11.11
N GLU A 37 0.26 -2.16 11.83
CA GLU A 37 0.47 -1.87 13.26
C GLU A 37 0.32 -3.10 14.15
N THR A 38 -0.50 -4.07 13.75
CA THR A 38 -0.78 -5.27 14.55
C THR A 38 0.18 -6.43 14.24
N GLU A 39 0.49 -6.66 12.96
CA GLU A 39 1.30 -7.80 12.53
C GLU A 39 2.79 -7.48 12.50
N GLU A 40 3.17 -6.19 12.53
CA GLU A 40 4.56 -5.71 12.48
C GLU A 40 5.45 -6.47 11.47
N PRO A 41 5.06 -6.53 10.17
CA PRO A 41 5.75 -7.39 9.22
C PRO A 41 7.16 -6.90 8.91
N ASP A 42 8.07 -7.84 8.64
CA ASP A 42 9.45 -7.53 8.22
C ASP A 42 9.52 -6.69 6.93
N SER A 43 8.48 -6.74 6.10
CA SER A 43 8.45 -6.06 4.80
C SER A 43 7.02 -5.76 4.36
N VAL A 44 6.83 -4.62 3.69
CA VAL A 44 5.57 -4.22 3.06
C VAL A 44 5.75 -4.14 1.55
N CYS A 45 4.95 -4.90 0.81
CA CYS A 45 4.94 -4.91 -0.66
C CYS A 45 3.70 -4.17 -1.15
N VAL A 46 3.86 -3.30 -2.15
CA VAL A 46 2.75 -2.54 -2.76
C VAL A 46 2.66 -2.90 -4.23
N GLU A 47 1.51 -3.38 -4.67
CA GLU A 47 1.22 -3.56 -6.09
C GLU A 47 0.95 -2.20 -6.73
N LEU A 48 1.67 -1.91 -7.81
CA LEU A 48 1.49 -0.70 -8.61
C LEU A 48 1.33 -1.11 -10.07
N ASP A 49 0.41 -0.43 -10.76
CA ASP A 49 0.35 -0.48 -12.22
C ASP A 49 1.57 0.24 -12.84
N GLU A 50 1.81 0.00 -14.13
CA GLU A 50 2.97 0.50 -14.86
C GLU A 50 3.06 2.03 -14.87
N GLU A 51 1.92 2.73 -14.90
CA GLU A 51 1.86 4.20 -14.89
C GLU A 51 2.29 4.76 -13.53
N ARG A 52 1.80 4.17 -12.43
CA ARG A 52 2.20 4.54 -11.08
C ARG A 52 3.65 4.17 -10.79
N TYR A 53 4.09 3.00 -11.24
CA TYR A 53 5.48 2.58 -11.11
C TYR A 53 6.42 3.54 -11.84
N SER A 54 6.10 3.89 -13.10
CA SER A 54 6.88 4.85 -13.89
C SER A 54 6.91 6.22 -13.22
N SER A 55 5.78 6.66 -12.68
CA SER A 55 5.68 7.92 -11.95
C SER A 55 6.59 7.96 -10.73
N ILE A 56 6.74 6.84 -9.99
CA ILE A 56 7.64 6.73 -8.82
C ILE A 56 9.10 6.63 -9.25
N ASN A 57 9.40 5.89 -10.31
CA ASN A 57 10.77 5.61 -10.75
C ASN A 57 11.44 6.81 -11.49
N ASP A 58 10.68 7.85 -11.87
CA ASP A 58 11.19 9.17 -12.33
C ASP A 58 11.76 9.99 -11.15
N GLU A 59 12.55 9.33 -10.31
CA GLU A 59 12.91 9.69 -8.94
C GLU A 59 14.06 10.71 -8.81
N ASP A 60 14.54 11.32 -9.90
CA ASP A 60 15.32 12.58 -9.81
C ASP A 60 14.43 13.78 -9.42
N LYS A 61 13.08 13.62 -9.43
CA LYS A 61 12.12 14.65 -8.99
C LYS A 61 11.35 14.33 -7.70
N TRP A 62 11.42 13.09 -7.19
CA TRP A 62 10.64 12.65 -6.01
C TRP A 62 11.27 13.04 -4.68
N SER A 63 12.60 13.17 -4.64
CA SER A 63 13.33 13.58 -3.44
C SER A 63 12.95 15.00 -2.97
N GLU A 64 12.41 15.85 -3.86
CA GLU A 64 11.91 17.19 -3.52
C GLU A 64 10.40 17.25 -3.29
N MET A 65 9.63 16.28 -3.80
CA MET A 65 8.16 16.35 -3.75
C MET A 65 7.64 15.70 -2.48
N ASN A 66 7.54 16.53 -1.43
CA ASN A 66 6.90 16.22 -0.14
C ASN A 66 5.68 15.31 -0.34
N ILE A 67 5.77 14.05 0.08
CA ILE A 67 4.69 13.04 -0.04
C ILE A 67 3.34 13.54 0.51
N PHE A 68 3.39 14.49 1.45
CA PHE A 68 2.25 15.23 1.97
C PHE A 68 1.50 16.10 0.95
N GLN A 69 2.18 16.65 -0.07
CA GLN A 69 1.56 17.50 -1.09
C GLN A 69 0.76 16.68 -2.11
N VAL A 70 1.22 15.48 -2.47
CA VAL A 70 0.51 14.59 -3.40
C VAL A 70 -0.81 14.11 -2.78
N ILE A 71 -0.78 13.72 -1.50
CA ILE A 71 -1.97 13.34 -0.73
C ILE A 71 -2.94 14.53 -0.59
N LYS A 72 -2.43 15.76 -0.47
CA LYS A 72 -3.23 16.97 -0.28
C LYS A 72 -3.86 17.49 -1.58
N GLN A 73 -3.30 17.20 -2.76
CA GLN A 73 -3.76 17.78 -4.03
C GLN A 73 -4.93 17.06 -4.71
N LYS A 74 -5.41 15.91 -4.20
CA LYS A 74 -6.57 15.19 -4.81
C LYS A 74 -6.42 14.99 -6.32
N LYS A 75 -5.20 14.96 -6.86
CA LYS A 75 -4.98 14.51 -8.23
C LYS A 75 -5.12 13.00 -8.20
N SER A 76 -6.21 12.51 -8.77
CA SER A 76 -6.26 11.11 -9.21
C SER A 76 -5.05 10.86 -10.10
N LEU A 77 -4.25 9.87 -9.68
CA LEU A 77 -3.57 8.95 -10.59
C LEU A 77 -4.66 8.13 -11.28
#